data_AF-A0A6N9BBN6-F1
#
_entry.id   AF-A0A6N9BBN6-F1
#
_cell.length_a   1.000
_cell.length_b   1.000
_cell.length_c   1.000
_cell.angle_alpha   90.00
_cell.angle_beta   90.00
_cell.angle_gamma   90.00
#
_symmetry.space_group_name_H-M   'P 1'
#
loop_
_entity.id
_entity.type
_entity.pdbx_description
1 polymer ?
#
loop_
_entity_poly.entity_id
_entity_poly.type
_entity_poly.pdbx_seq_one_letter_code
_entity_poly.pdbx_strand_id
1 'polypeptide(L)' 'MSAPAAPPGAVRLPERSPIDGRPIGGGTAHKLREAAHLLRDQAAAAGPGPVADALLRRAELREQQAAALDDA' A
#
# COMPACT_ATOMS: atom_id res chain seq x y z
N MET A 1 34.54 -18.81 31.61
CA MET A 1 33.82 -19.61 30.59
C MET A 1 33.43 -18.65 29.49
N SER A 2 34.06 -18.74 28.32
CA SER A 2 33.92 -17.77 27.23
C SER A 2 32.75 -18.13 26.32
N ALA A 3 31.89 -17.16 26.01
CA ALA A 3 30.81 -17.31 25.04
C ALA A 3 31.38 -17.60 23.63
N PRO A 4 30.74 -18.46 22.81
CA PRO A 4 31.22 -18.73 21.46
C PRO A 4 31.02 -17.49 20.58
N ALA A 5 32.07 -17.13 19.83
CA ALA A 5 32.04 -16.06 18.86
C ALA A 5 31.10 -16.41 17.68
N ALA A 6 30.18 -15.51 17.36
CA ALA A 6 29.31 -15.65 16.20
C ALA A 6 30.12 -15.59 14.88
N PRO A 7 29.79 -16.41 13.87
CA PRO A 7 30.54 -16.45 12.62
C PRO A 7 30.42 -15.12 11.84
N PRO A 8 31.51 -14.63 11.21
CA PRO A 8 31.48 -13.46 10.35
C PRO A 8 30.77 -13.85 9.05
N GLY A 9 29.50 -13.50 8.95
CA GLY A 9 28.63 -13.94 7.86
C GLY A 9 27.15 -13.98 8.23
N ALA A 10 26.81 -13.79 9.52
CA ALA A 10 25.46 -13.47 9.93
C ALA A 10 25.12 -12.03 9.48
N VAL A 11 24.92 -11.84 8.18
CA VAL A 11 24.02 -10.79 7.71
C VAL A 11 22.71 -11.10 8.41
N ARG A 12 22.43 -10.35 9.49
CA ARG A 12 21.07 -10.22 9.98
C ARG A 12 20.30 -9.66 8.79
N LEU A 13 19.64 -10.54 8.05
CA LEU A 13 18.44 -10.17 7.31
C LEU A 13 17.64 -9.31 8.29
N PRO A 14 17.22 -8.09 7.93
CA PRO A 14 16.38 -7.31 8.82
C PRO A 14 15.20 -8.22 9.15
N GLU A 15 15.18 -8.72 10.38
CA GLU A 15 14.07 -9.46 10.93
C GLU A 15 12.89 -8.56 10.65
N ARG A 16 12.01 -9.00 9.75
CA ARG A 16 10.81 -8.26 9.41
C ARG A 16 10.12 -8.04 10.73
N SER A 17 10.21 -6.82 11.26
CA SER A 17 9.58 -6.47 12.52
C SER A 17 8.14 -6.96 12.44
N PRO A 18 7.67 -7.76 13.41
CA PRO A 18 6.26 -7.87 13.62
C PRO A 18 5.83 -6.48 14.09
N ILE A 19 5.29 -5.68 13.17
CA ILE A 19 4.68 -4.39 13.49
C ILE A 19 3.38 -4.72 14.23
N ASP A 20 3.51 -4.92 15.54
CA ASP A 20 2.59 -4.37 16.52
C ASP A 20 1.10 -4.64 16.24
N GLY A 21 0.74 -5.90 15.95
CA GLY A 21 -0.65 -6.32 15.81
C GLY A 21 -1.47 -5.59 14.73
N ARG A 22 -0.84 -4.79 13.86
CA ARG A 22 -1.49 -4.13 12.73
C ARG A 22 -1.13 -4.92 11.47
N PRO A 23 -2.11 -5.34 10.66
CA PRO A 23 -1.85 -6.19 9.51
C PRO A 23 -0.84 -5.51 8.57
N ILE A 24 0.37 -6.07 8.50
CA ILE A 24 1.34 -5.77 7.45
C ILE A 24 0.74 -6.33 6.16
N GLY A 25 0.04 -5.46 5.44
CA GLY A 25 -0.84 -5.82 4.34
C GLY A 25 -2.18 -5.15 4.58
N GLY A 26 -2.22 -3.83 4.35
CA GLY A 26 -3.40 -3.02 4.56
C GLY A 26 -4.64 -3.69 3.99
N GLY A 27 -5.73 -3.66 4.77
CA GLY A 27 -6.99 -4.31 4.42
C GLY A 27 -7.47 -3.92 3.02
N THR A 28 -8.42 -4.68 2.48
CA THR A 28 -8.95 -4.48 1.13
C THR A 28 -9.33 -3.00 0.86
N ALA A 29 -9.92 -2.31 1.84
CA ALA A 29 -10.20 -0.87 1.76
C ALA A 29 -8.94 0.00 1.60
N HIS A 30 -7.86 -0.29 2.33
CA HIS A 30 -6.58 0.42 2.21
C HIS A 30 -5.97 0.28 0.82
N LYS A 31 -5.97 -0.94 0.25
CA LYS A 31 -5.46 -1.18 -1.11
C LYS A 31 -6.29 -0.47 -2.18
N LEU A 32 -7.60 -0.37 -1.98
CA LEU A 32 -8.48 0.36 -2.88
C LEU A 32 -8.20 1.87 -2.84
N ARG A 33 -7.96 2.44 -1.65
CA ARG A 33 -7.54 3.85 -1.50
C ARG A 33 -6.19 4.11 -2.16
N GLU A 34 -5.20 3.24 -1.94
CA GLU A 34 -3.88 3.34 -2.58
C GLU A 34 -4.00 3.32 -4.11
N ALA A 35 -4.81 2.40 -4.67
CA ALA A 35 -5.08 2.35 -6.10
C ALA A 35 -5.78 3.62 -6.62
N ALA A 36 -6.69 4.23 -5.83
CA ALA A 36 -7.34 5.49 -6.20
C ALA A 36 -6.34 6.65 -6.30
N HIS A 37 -5.38 6.74 -5.36
CA HIS A 37 -4.31 7.74 -5.41
C HIS A 37 -3.45 7.59 -6.67
N LEU A 38 -3.01 6.37 -6.99
CA LEU A 38 -2.23 6.11 -8.20
C LEU A 38 -2.97 6.48 -9.50
N LEU A 39 -4.29 6.32 -9.53
CA LEU A 39 -5.12 6.71 -10.67
C LEU A 39 -5.21 8.24 -10.80
N ARG A 40 -5.26 8.98 -9.68
CA ARG A 40 -5.23 10.46 -9.69
C ARG A 40 -3.88 10.99 -10.16
N ASP A 41 -2.78 10.38 -9.73
CA ASP A 41 -1.43 10.77 -10.18
C ASP A 41 -1.28 10.55 -11.69
N GLN A 42 -1.80 9.42 -12.21
CA GLN A 42 -1.84 9.16 -13.64
C GLN A 42 -2.73 10.16 -14.40
N ALA A 43 -3.88 10.54 -13.84
CA ALA A 43 -4.75 11.55 -14.43
C ALA A 43 -4.06 12.93 -14.49
N ALA A 44 -3.35 13.31 -13.43
CA ALA A 44 -2.56 14.53 -13.39
C ALA A 44 -1.43 14.52 -14.42
N ALA A 45 -0.74 13.38 -14.57
CA ALA A 45 0.32 13.21 -15.57
C ALA A 45 -0.20 13.21 -17.02
N ALA A 46 -1.41 12.68 -17.25
CA ALA A 46 -2.04 12.67 -18.57
C ALA A 46 -2.50 14.07 -19.02
N GLY A 47 -2.73 14.99 -18.08
CA GLY A 47 -3.27 16.31 -18.36
C GLY A 47 -4.78 16.29 -18.65
N PRO A 48 -5.42 17.46 -18.81
CA PRO A 48 -6.86 17.55 -19.00
C PRO A 48 -7.29 16.87 -20.31
N GLY A 49 -8.28 15.98 -20.22
CA GLY A 49 -8.79 15.26 -21.36
C GLY A 49 -9.58 14.00 -20.97
N PRO A 50 -10.18 13.32 -21.96
CA PRO A 50 -11.09 12.21 -21.71
C PRO A 50 -10.42 11.03 -20.99
N VAL A 51 -9.10 10.86 -21.16
CA VAL A 51 -8.31 9.84 -20.47
C VAL A 51 -8.16 10.16 -18.98
N ALA A 52 -7.82 11.40 -18.64
CA ALA A 52 -7.75 11.83 -17.24
C ALA A 52 -9.12 11.74 -16.57
N ASP A 53 -10.21 12.13 -17.25
CA ASP A 53 -11.57 12.01 -16.71
C ASP A 53 -11.96 10.54 -16.44
N ALA A 54 -11.56 9.62 -17.32
CA ALA A 54 -11.78 8.18 -17.11
C ALA A 54 -10.98 7.65 -15.90
N LEU A 55 -9.74 8.09 -15.73
CA LEU A 55 -8.89 7.72 -14.59
C LEU A 55 -9.45 8.26 -13.26
N LEU A 56 -9.92 9.52 -13.26
CA LEU A 56 -10.54 10.15 -12.08
C LEU A 56 -11.82 9.42 -11.68
N ARG A 57 -12.73 9.13 -12.63
CA ARG A 57 -13.94 8.32 -12.35
C ARG A 57 -13.60 6.94 -11.80
N ARG A 58 -12.53 6.32 -12.30
CA ARG A 58 -12.07 5.02 -11.79
C ARG A 58 -11.51 5.15 -10.37
N ALA A 59 -10.82 6.24 -10.04
CA ALA A 59 -10.34 6.51 -8.69
C ALA A 59 -11.51 6.66 -7.70
N GLU A 60 -12.54 7.43 -8.07
CA GLU A 60 -13.75 7.62 -7.26
C GLU A 60 -14.46 6.29 -6.96
N LEU A 61 -14.61 5.43 -7.96
CA LEU A 61 -15.21 4.09 -7.77
C LEU A 61 -14.42 3.26 -6.76
N ARG A 62 -13.08 3.36 -6.75
CA ARG A 62 -12.25 2.64 -5.77
C ARG A 62 -12.40 3.21 -4.36
N GLU A 63 -12.55 4.52 -4.22
CA GLU A 63 -12.85 5.13 -2.91
C GLU A 63 -14.22 4.73 -2.38
N GLN A 64 -15.25 4.68 -3.24
CA GLN A 64 -16.58 4.20 -2.87
C GLN A 64 -16.55 2.74 -2.42
N GLN A 65 -15.80 1.88 -3.12
CA GLN A 65 -15.60 0.48 -2.71
C GLN A 65 -14.86 0.38 -1.37
N ALA A 66 -13.87 1.25 -1.13
CA ALA A 66 -13.17 1.28 0.14
C ALA A 66 -14.09 1.73 1.29
N ALA A 67 -14.91 2.76 1.06
CA ALA A 67 -15.89 3.23 2.05
C ALA A 67 -16.92 2.15 2.38
N ALA A 68 -17.47 1.47 1.37
CA ALA A 68 -18.42 0.37 1.56
C ALA A 68 -17.84 -0.80 2.37
N LEU A 69 -16.53 -1.00 2.34
CA LEU A 69 -15.84 -2.03 3.14
C LEU A 69 -15.53 -1.58 4.56
N ASP A 70 -15.39 -0.28 4.82
CA ASP A 70 -15.21 0.25 6.17
C ASP A 70 -16.55 0.28 6.94
N ASP A 71 -17.68 0.37 6.23
CA ASP A 71 -19.03 0.39 6.82
C ASP A 71 -19.64 -1.01 7.08
N ALA A 72 -19.02 -2.09 6.59
CA ALA A 72 -19.53 -3.47 6.63
C ALA A 72 -18.98 -4.28 7.81
#